data_AF-A0A376LGP3-F1
#
_entry.id   AF-A0A376LGP3-F1
#
_cell.length_a   1.000
_cell.length_b   1.000
_cell.length_c   1.000
_cell.angle_alpha   90.00
_cell.angle_beta   90.00
_cell.angle_gamma   90.00
#
_symmetry.space_group_name_H-M   'P 1'
#
loop_
_entity.id
_entity.type
_entity.pdbx_description
1 polymer ?
#
loop_
_entity_poly.entity_id
_entity_poly.type
_entity_poly.pdbx_seq_one_letter_code
_entity_poly.pdbx_strand_id
1 'polypeptide(L)'
;MLRILDHGAISMGDNWDMMYVGMYQDINWDNDNGTKWWTVGIRPMYKWTPIMSTVMEIGYDNVESQRTGDKNNQYKITLAQQWQAGDSIWSRPAIRVFATYAKWG
;
A
#
# COMPACT_ATOMS: atom_id res chain seq x y z
N MET A 1 23.07 -3.87 2.40
CA MET A 1 21.63 -3.63 2.20
C MET A 1 21.39 -3.44 0.72
N LEU A 2 20.45 -4.19 0.14
CA LEU A 2 19.91 -3.99 -1.20
C LEU A 2 18.44 -3.58 -1.07
N ARG A 3 18.02 -2.56 -1.83
CA ARG A 3 16.61 -2.18 -1.93
C ARG A 3 16.28 -1.90 -3.39
N ILE A 4 15.23 -2.54 -3.89
CA ILE A 4 14.63 -2.28 -5.19
C ILE A 4 13.19 -1.83 -4.91
N LEU A 5 12.84 -0.66 -5.41
CA LEU A 5 11.54 -0.05 -5.17
C LEU A 5 11.03 0.53 -6.48
N ASP A 6 9.76 0.27 -6.76
CA ASP A 6 8.98 0.97 -7.77
C ASP A 6 7.65 1.40 -7.14
N HIS A 7 7.30 2.68 -7.30
CA HIS A 7 6.04 3.20 -6.83
C HIS A 7 5.58 4.33 -7.75
N GLY A 8 4.28 4.55 -7.81
CA GLY A 8 3.74 5.59 -8.66
C GLY A 8 2.32 5.96 -8.32
N ALA A 9 1.87 7.02 -8.98
CA ALA A 9 0.48 7.41 -9.06
C ALA A 9 0.14 7.64 -10.52
N ILE A 10 -0.96 7.06 -10.98
CA ILE A 10 -1.44 7.21 -12.35
C ILE A 10 -2.94 7.49 -12.35
N SER A 11 -3.37 8.34 -13.27
CA SER A 11 -4.78 8.58 -13.57
C SER A 11 -5.17 7.74 -14.78
N MET A 12 -6.27 7.01 -14.68
CA MET A 12 -6.77 6.10 -15.71
C MET A 12 -8.14 6.61 -16.20
N GLY A 13 -8.12 7.50 -17.20
CA GLY A 13 -9.33 8.22 -17.62
C GLY A 13 -9.80 9.23 -16.58
N ASP A 14 -11.07 9.61 -16.64
CA ASP A 14 -11.58 10.76 -15.86
C ASP A 14 -11.90 10.39 -14.40
N ASN A 15 -12.36 9.16 -14.16
CA ASN A 15 -12.95 8.77 -12.87
C ASN A 15 -12.03 7.92 -11.98
N TRP A 16 -10.84 7.52 -12.45
CA TRP A 16 -9.95 6.65 -11.69
C TRP A 16 -8.57 7.28 -11.49
N ASP A 17 -8.14 7.33 -10.23
CA ASP A 17 -6.72 7.49 -9.89
C ASP A 17 -6.26 6.22 -9.16
N MET A 18 -4.99 5.86 -9.30
CA MET A 18 -4.42 4.71 -8.60
C MET A 18 -3.02 5.03 -8.13
N MET A 19 -2.72 4.69 -6.87
CA MET A 19 -1.35 4.58 -6.39
C MET A 19 -0.94 3.13 -6.26
N TYR A 20 0.35 2.86 -6.39
CA TYR A 20 0.89 1.52 -6.21
C TYR A 20 2.30 1.57 -5.65
N VAL A 21 2.71 0.47 -5.02
CA VAL A 21 4.07 0.22 -4.55
C VAL A 21 4.41 -1.25 -4.76
N GLY A 22 5.63 -1.50 -5.21
CA GLY A 22 6.29 -2.79 -5.14
C GLY A 22 7.70 -2.57 -4.63
N MET A 23 8.07 -3.29 -3.58
CA MET A 23 9.41 -3.16 -3.02
C MET A 23 9.94 -4.50 -2.54
N TYR A 24 11.23 -4.70 -2.83
CA TYR A 24 12.07 -5.72 -2.25
C TYR A 24 13.18 -5.05 -1.45
N GLN A 25 13.43 -5.58 -0.26
CA GLN A 25 14.52 -5.16 0.58
C GLN A 25 15.24 -6.37 1.17
N ASP A 26 16.56 -6.40 1.01
CA ASP A 26 17.45 -7.38 1.63
C ASP A 26 18.44 -6.66 2.56
N ILE A 27 18.26 -6.87 3.85
CA ILE A 27 19.25 -6.51 4.86
C ILE A 27 19.95 -7.80 5.26
N ASN A 28 21.15 -8.00 4.74
CA ASN A 28 22.05 -9.06 5.15
C ASN A 28 23.09 -8.50 6.16
N TRP A 29 23.13 -9.06 7.36
CA TRP A 29 24.11 -8.72 8.40
C TRP A 29 25.01 -9.91 8.73
N ASP A 30 26.26 -9.62 9.09
CA ASP A 30 27.26 -10.64 9.45
C ASP A 30 26.91 -11.42 10.74
N ASN A 31 25.98 -10.90 11.56
CA ASN A 31 25.49 -11.55 12.78
C ASN A 31 24.21 -12.38 12.54
N ASP A 32 23.85 -12.61 11.29
CA ASP A 32 22.67 -13.34 10.82
C ASP A 32 21.32 -12.77 11.27
N ASN A 33 21.27 -11.56 11.83
CA ASN A 33 20.03 -10.97 12.34
C ASN A 33 19.33 -10.04 11.34
N GLY A 34 19.60 -10.21 10.05
CA GLY A 34 18.99 -9.45 8.97
C GLY A 34 17.59 -9.94 8.57
N THR A 35 17.05 -9.36 7.49
CA THR A 35 15.70 -9.66 6.99
C THR A 35 15.60 -9.50 5.48
N LYS A 36 14.76 -10.33 4.85
CA LYS A 36 14.28 -10.14 3.48
C LYS A 36 12.81 -9.76 3.52
N TRP A 37 12.48 -8.57 3.04
CA TRP A 37 11.14 -8.02 3.06
C TRP A 37 10.63 -7.75 1.65
N TRP A 38 9.42 -8.25 1.40
CA TRP A 38 8.63 -7.95 0.22
C TRP A 38 7.36 -7.21 0.64
N THR A 39 7.07 -6.12 -0.07
CA THR A 39 5.78 -5.43 0.07
C THR A 39 5.22 -5.08 -1.30
N VAL A 40 3.93 -5.30 -1.46
CA VAL A 40 3.18 -4.88 -2.63
C VAL A 40 1.87 -4.26 -2.18
N GLY A 41 1.46 -3.19 -2.85
CA GLY A 41 0.21 -2.54 -2.52
C GLY A 41 -0.34 -1.71 -3.65
N ILE A 42 -1.66 -1.64 -3.70
CA ILE A 42 -2.40 -0.79 -4.64
C ILE A 42 -3.46 -0.01 -3.88
N ARG A 43 -3.72 1.21 -4.37
CA ARG A 43 -4.73 2.10 -3.84
C ARG A 43 -5.50 2.79 -4.96
N PRO A 44 -6.48 2.12 -5.57
CA PRO A 44 -7.40 2.75 -6.50
C PRO A 44 -8.38 3.69 -5.77
N MET A 45 -8.70 4.79 -6.44
CA MET A 45 -9.67 5.80 -6.05
C MET A 45 -10.63 6.01 -7.21
N TYR A 46 -11.91 5.71 -6.97
CA TYR A 46 -12.99 6.01 -7.90
C TYR A 46 -13.67 7.33 -7.53
N LYS A 47 -13.74 8.26 -8.47
CA LYS A 47 -14.30 9.60 -8.31
C LYS A 47 -15.79 9.57 -8.66
N TRP A 48 -16.66 9.74 -7.66
CA TRP A 48 -18.10 9.90 -7.87
C TRP A 48 -18.43 11.32 -8.32
N THR A 49 -17.77 12.29 -7.68
CA THR A 49 -17.88 13.73 -7.97
C THR A 49 -16.50 14.36 -7.78
N PRO A 50 -16.29 15.63 -8.18
CA PRO A 50 -15.02 16.33 -7.96
C PRO A 50 -14.58 16.43 -6.50
N ILE A 51 -15.47 16.16 -5.53
CA ILE A 51 -15.16 16.24 -4.09
C ILE A 51 -15.48 14.95 -3.32
N MET A 52 -15.98 13.90 -3.97
CA MET A 52 -16.39 12.65 -3.33
C MET A 52 -15.83 11.43 -4.08
N SER A 53 -15.23 10.49 -3.36
CA SER A 53 -14.63 9.29 -3.93
C SER A 53 -14.78 8.06 -3.02
N THR A 54 -14.69 6.87 -3.61
CA THR A 54 -14.42 5.63 -2.88
C THR A 54 -12.97 5.25 -3.10
N VAL A 55 -12.24 5.02 -2.01
CA VAL A 55 -10.84 4.60 -2.02
C VAL A 55 -10.74 3.20 -1.46
N MET A 56 -10.05 2.31 -2.16
CA MET A 56 -9.72 0.99 -1.68
C MET A 56 -8.20 0.88 -1.56
N GLU A 57 -7.69 0.25 -0.51
CA GLU A 57 -6.27 -0.05 -0.34
C GLU A 57 -6.12 -1.54 -0.07
N ILE A 58 -5.26 -2.20 -0.85
CA ILE A 58 -4.89 -3.60 -0.67
C ILE A 58 -3.37 -3.63 -0.55
N GLY A 59 -2.87 -4.16 0.57
CA GLY A 59 -1.45 -4.30 0.83
C GLY A 59 -1.12 -5.71 1.29
N TYR A 60 0.04 -6.21 0.88
CA TYR A 60 0.61 -7.47 1.32
C TYR A 60 2.07 -7.26 1.71
N ASP A 61 2.44 -7.78 2.88
CA ASP A 61 3.79 -7.78 3.41
C ASP A 61 4.24 -9.23 3.70
N ASN A 62 5.50 -9.53 3.38
CA ASN A 62 6.16 -10.78 3.74
C ASN A 62 7.59 -10.50 4.20
N VAL A 63 7.94 -10.90 5.40
CA VAL A 63 9.26 -10.69 6.00
C VAL A 63 9.83 -12.04 6.41
N GLU A 64 10.98 -12.40 5.86
CA GLU A 64 11.76 -13.59 6.19
C GLU A 64 12.92 -13.20 7.12
N SER A 65 13.06 -13.91 8.24
CA SER A 65 14.21 -13.77 9.15
C SER A 65 15.45 -14.39 8.53
N GLN A 66 16.56 -13.65 8.46
CA GLN A 66 17.85 -14.22 8.05
C GLN A 66 18.30 -15.34 9.00
N ARG A 67 17.99 -15.21 10.30
CA ARG A 67 18.48 -16.11 11.34
C ARG A 67 17.78 -17.46 11.34
N THR A 68 16.45 -17.46 11.20
CA THR A 68 15.63 -18.67 11.36
C THR A 68 15.03 -19.16 10.04
N GLY A 69 14.98 -18.31 9.01
CA GLY A 69 14.25 -18.59 7.77
C GLY A 69 12.73 -18.52 7.93
N ASP A 70 12.21 -18.25 9.14
CA ASP A 70 10.77 -18.12 9.36
C ASP A 70 10.21 -16.89 8.64
N LYS A 71 8.98 -17.03 8.17
CA LYS A 71 8.28 -15.98 7.40
C LYS A 71 7.09 -15.48 8.19
N ASN A 72 7.05 -14.16 8.37
CA ASN A 72 5.86 -13.45 8.84
C ASN A 72 5.20 -12.79 7.65
N ASN A 73 3.90 -13.00 7.46
CA ASN A 73 3.16 -12.31 6.42
C ASN A 73 1.89 -11.66 6.95
N GLN A 74 1.42 -10.64 6.22
CA GLN A 74 0.17 -9.97 6.48
C GLN A 74 -0.42 -9.47 5.18
N TYR A 75 -1.73 -9.60 5.02
CA TYR A 75 -2.47 -8.79 4.06
C TYR A 75 -3.48 -7.88 4.78
N LYS A 76 -3.68 -6.71 4.21
CA LYS A 76 -4.61 -5.69 4.70
C LYS A 76 -5.47 -5.21 3.55
N ILE A 77 -6.77 -5.11 3.80
CA ILE A 77 -7.74 -4.56 2.87
C ILE A 77 -8.50 -3.45 3.61
N THR A 78 -8.50 -2.25 3.04
CA THR A 78 -9.24 -1.11 3.56
C THR A 78 -10.18 -0.59 2.48
N LEU A 79 -11.43 -0.33 2.85
CA LEU A 79 -12.40 0.37 2.00
C LEU A 79 -12.82 1.65 2.71
N ALA A 80 -12.75 2.77 2.01
CA ALA A 80 -13.06 4.08 2.56
C ALA A 80 -13.94 4.90 1.62
N GLN A 81 -14.98 5.52 2.17
CA GLN A 81 -15.67 6.64 1.52
C GLN A 81 -14.95 7.93 1.91
N GLN A 82 -14.58 8.74 0.93
CA GLN A 82 -13.77 9.94 1.11
C GLN A 82 -14.47 11.17 0.51
N TRP A 83 -14.34 12.30 1.21
CA TRP A 83 -14.58 13.63 0.66
C TRP A 83 -13.29 14.43 0.72
N GLN A 84 -12.90 15.04 -0.38
CA GLN A 84 -11.61 15.73 -0.49
C GLN A 84 -11.72 17.06 -1.24
N ALA A 85 -10.81 18.00 -0.93
CA ALA A 85 -10.75 19.31 -1.57
C ALA A 85 -10.04 19.24 -2.93
N GLY A 86 -10.68 18.62 -3.93
CA GLY A 86 -10.20 18.46 -5.30
C GLY A 86 -10.44 17.07 -5.87
N ASP A 87 -10.11 16.87 -7.13
CA ASP A 87 -10.42 15.67 -7.90
C ASP A 87 -9.22 14.73 -8.10
N SER A 88 -8.14 14.91 -7.34
CA SER A 88 -6.95 14.06 -7.39
C SER A 88 -6.83 13.17 -6.14
N ILE A 89 -6.23 11.99 -6.29
CA ILE A 89 -5.79 11.17 -5.16
C ILE A 89 -4.79 11.88 -4.23
N TRP A 90 -4.13 12.92 -4.73
CA TRP A 90 -3.23 13.81 -3.98
C TRP A 90 -3.97 15.00 -3.31
N SER A 91 -5.23 15.27 -3.65
CA SER A 91 -6.00 16.41 -3.12
C SER A 91 -6.22 16.30 -1.62
N ARG A 92 -5.90 17.37 -0.89
CA ARG A 92 -6.07 17.49 0.56
C ARG A 92 -6.62 18.89 0.91
N PRO A 93 -7.37 19.05 2.03
CA PRO A 93 -7.71 18.05 3.05
C PRO A 93 -8.66 16.95 2.55
N ALA A 94 -8.76 15.85 3.30
CA ALA A 94 -9.67 14.74 3.01
C ALA A 94 -10.26 14.16 4.31
N ILE A 95 -11.59 13.97 4.34
CA ILE A 95 -12.33 13.33 5.43
C ILE A 95 -12.74 11.93 4.95
N ARG A 96 -12.61 10.91 5.82
CA ARG A 96 -12.86 9.52 5.47
C ARG A 96 -13.70 8.79 6.51
N VAL A 97 -14.63 7.98 6.04
CA VAL A 97 -15.26 6.89 6.80
C VAL A 97 -14.74 5.59 6.22
N PHE A 98 -14.16 4.72 7.05
CA PHE A 98 -13.44 3.54 6.55
C PHE A 98 -13.67 2.29 7.40
N ALA A 99 -13.49 1.14 6.75
CA ALA A 99 -13.40 -0.17 7.38
C ALA A 99 -12.14 -0.88 6.91
N THR A 100 -11.47 -1.57 7.82
CA THR A 100 -10.24 -2.31 7.55
C THR A 100 -10.35 -3.74 8.05
N TYR A 101 -9.92 -4.67 7.20
CA TYR A 101 -9.69 -6.05 7.55
C TYR A 101 -8.20 -6.36 7.38
N ALA A 102 -7.62 -7.04 8.36
CA ALA A 102 -6.24 -7.50 8.31
C ALA A 102 -6.17 -8.94 8.79
N LYS A 103 -5.33 -9.74 8.12
CA LYS A 103 -5.00 -11.09 8.54
C LYS A 103 -3.50 -11.29 8.41
N TRP A 104 -2.91 -11.81 9.48
CA TRP A 104 -1.50 -12.15 9.57
C TRP A 104 -1.32 -13.61 9.99
N GLY A 105 -0.17 -14.19 9.70
CA GLY A 105 0.19 -15.57 10.05
C GLY A 105 1.50 -16.03 9.46
#